data_AF-A0A545SEM8-F1
#
_entry.id   AF-A0A545SEM8-F1
#
_cell.length_a   1.000
_cell.length_b   1.000
_cell.length_c   1.000
_cell.angle_alpha   90.00
_cell.angle_beta   90.00
_cell.angle_gamma   90.00
#
_symmetry.space_group_name_H-M   'P 1'
#
loop_
_entity.id
_entity.type
_entity.pdbx_description
1 polymer ?
#
loop_
_entity_poly.entity_id
_entity_poly.type
_entity_poly.pdbx_seq_one_letter_code
_entity_poly.pdbx_strand_id
1 'polypeptide(L)'
;MLREILTQVVNDPDMDQPVTLGVVMQAMHSGLVEHLQEEGRIDLENREALYGELKAAMEEFGSDALAANFIQAPVSDNLGMIIEEAVQNLRAPTLGGVRQAMLSGLTSTLVGRGMIDPDEDDTLLGEIDDLIDLHGEDALAEEFLGQEPDRSL
;
A
#
# COMPACT_ATOMS: atom_id res chain seq x y z
N MET A 1 10.25 4.06 -10.49
CA MET A 1 10.80 5.42 -10.22
C MET A 1 9.79 6.21 -9.40
N LEU A 2 8.52 6.25 -9.82
CA LEU A 2 7.46 6.90 -9.04
C LEU A 2 7.38 6.41 -7.60
N ARG A 3 7.30 5.09 -7.38
CA ARG A 3 7.24 4.51 -6.02
C ARG A 3 8.31 5.05 -5.07
N GLU A 4 9.56 5.17 -5.54
CA GLU A 4 10.66 5.66 -4.72
C GLU A 4 10.47 7.13 -4.31
N ILE A 5 10.01 7.97 -5.24
CA ILE A 5 9.63 9.35 -4.94
C ILE A 5 8.47 9.40 -3.95
N LEU A 6 7.42 8.62 -4.19
CA LEU A 6 6.28 8.56 -3.28
C LEU A 6 6.72 8.14 -1.87
N THR A 7 7.60 7.14 -1.75
CA THR A 7 8.19 6.72 -0.47
C THR A 7 8.93 7.86 0.22
N GLN A 8 9.76 8.63 -0.50
CA GLN A 8 10.48 9.76 0.11
C GLN A 8 9.51 10.82 0.61
N VAL A 9 8.46 11.14 -0.16
CA VAL A 9 7.50 12.19 0.18
C VAL A 9 6.56 11.80 1.31
N VAL A 10 6.04 10.57 1.30
CA VAL A 10 5.11 10.09 2.33
C VAL A 10 5.81 9.95 3.69
N ASN A 11 7.10 9.62 3.71
CA ASN A 11 7.88 9.50 4.93
C ASN A 11 8.58 10.81 5.35
N ASP A 12 8.34 11.91 4.62
CA ASP A 12 8.91 13.21 4.97
C ASP A 12 8.10 13.83 6.14
N PRO A 13 8.72 14.04 7.33
CA PRO A 13 8.02 14.58 8.48
C PRO A 13 7.56 16.03 8.29
N ASP A 14 8.13 16.75 7.31
CA ASP A 14 7.78 18.14 7.02
C ASP A 14 6.59 18.26 6.05
N MET A 15 6.08 17.13 5.52
CA MET A 15 4.93 17.12 4.62
C MET A 15 3.61 17.10 5.41
N ASP A 16 2.73 18.06 5.10
CA ASP A 16 1.37 18.08 5.62
C ASP A 16 0.60 16.84 5.14
N GLN A 17 0.08 16.06 6.09
CA GLN A 17 -0.75 14.91 5.80
C GLN A 17 -2.22 15.30 5.62
N PRO A 18 -2.97 14.63 4.72
CA PRO A 18 -2.55 13.48 3.92
C PRO A 18 -1.77 13.87 2.65
N VAL A 19 -0.74 13.09 2.31
CA VAL A 19 0.00 13.25 1.05
C VAL A 19 -0.79 12.59 -0.09
N THR A 20 -1.27 13.40 -1.04
CA THR A 20 -1.96 12.93 -2.25
C THR A 20 -1.07 12.98 -3.48
N LEU A 21 -1.46 12.33 -4.58
CA LEU A 21 -0.74 12.42 -5.87
C LEU A 21 -0.60 13.87 -6.34
N GLY A 22 -1.62 14.71 -6.13
CA GLY A 22 -1.57 16.14 -6.43
C GLY A 22 -0.53 16.89 -5.61
N VAL A 23 -0.42 16.58 -4.30
CA VAL A 23 0.62 17.14 -3.42
C VAL A 23 2.01 16.74 -3.90
N VAL A 24 2.21 15.47 -4.30
CA VAL A 24 3.50 15.01 -4.86
C VAL A 24 3.83 15.75 -6.15
N MET A 25 2.87 15.94 -7.06
CA MET A 25 3.08 16.68 -8.31
C MET A 25 3.50 18.14 -8.02
N GLN A 26 2.87 18.78 -7.04
CA GLN A 26 3.24 20.13 -6.62
C GLN A 26 4.65 20.19 -6.00
N ALA A 27 5.01 19.21 -5.17
CA ALA A 27 6.35 19.10 -4.59
C ALA A 27 7.41 18.89 -5.68
N MET A 28 7.15 18.02 -6.65
CA MET A 28 8.01 17.82 -7.82
C MET A 28 8.20 19.11 -8.62
N HIS A 29 7.12 19.86 -8.88
CA HIS A 29 7.20 21.17 -9.54
C HIS A 29 7.94 22.24 -8.71
N SER A 30 8.03 22.06 -7.40
CA SER A 30 8.71 22.97 -6.46
C SER A 30 10.19 22.63 -6.24
N GLY A 31 10.73 21.64 -6.96
CA GLY A 31 12.15 21.29 -6.91
C GLY A 31 12.51 20.08 -6.04
N LEU A 32 11.52 19.28 -5.59
CA LEU A 32 11.75 18.10 -4.76
C LEU A 32 12.75 17.11 -5.39
N VAL A 33 12.61 16.83 -6.69
CA VAL A 33 13.43 15.80 -7.35
C VAL A 33 14.89 16.23 -7.43
N GLU A 34 15.13 17.52 -7.71
CA GLU A 34 16.45 18.14 -7.65
C GLU A 34 17.06 18.00 -6.27
N HIS A 35 16.31 18.38 -5.23
CA HIS A 35 16.77 18.34 -3.86
C HIS A 35 17.16 16.92 -3.43
N LEU A 36 16.30 15.93 -3.68
CA LEU A 36 16.58 14.53 -3.35
C LEU A 36 17.79 13.96 -4.11
N GLN A 37 18.02 14.37 -5.36
CA GLN A 37 19.22 13.97 -6.11
C GLN A 37 20.49 14.62 -5.57
N GLU A 38 20.44 15.91 -5.20
CA GLU A 38 21.57 16.63 -4.60
C GLU A 38 21.96 16.03 -3.24
N GLU A 39 20.99 15.56 -2.46
CA GLU A 39 21.22 14.85 -1.20
C GLU A 39 21.66 13.39 -1.39
N GLY A 40 21.68 12.88 -2.62
CA GLY A 40 22.00 11.48 -2.94
C GLY A 40 20.97 10.47 -2.41
N ARG A 41 19.73 10.92 -2.14
CA ARG A 41 18.63 10.07 -1.64
C ARG A 41 17.95 9.28 -2.75
N ILE A 42 18.03 9.75 -3.98
CA ILE A 42 17.52 9.07 -5.18
C ILE A 42 18.55 9.18 -6.31
N ASP A 43 18.56 8.17 -7.19
CA ASP A 43 19.28 8.22 -8.45
C ASP A 43 18.28 8.15 -9.61
N LEU A 44 18.03 9.29 -10.25
CA LEU A 44 17.00 9.43 -11.28
C LEU A 44 17.60 9.98 -12.58
N GLU A 45 17.73 9.11 -13.57
CA GLU A 45 18.25 9.47 -14.89
C GLU A 45 17.17 10.10 -15.80
N ASN A 46 15.89 9.73 -15.60
CA ASN A 46 14.80 10.15 -16.49
C ASN A 46 13.61 10.78 -15.75
N ARG A 47 13.66 12.11 -15.62
CA ARG A 47 12.59 12.91 -14.99
C ARG A 47 11.31 12.93 -15.80
N GLU A 48 11.39 13.00 -17.13
CA GLU A 48 10.19 13.05 -17.98
C GLU A 48 9.34 11.78 -17.81
N ALA A 49 9.98 10.62 -17.72
CA ALA A 49 9.31 9.35 -17.44
C ALA A 49 8.61 9.36 -16.07
N LEU A 50 9.26 9.88 -15.02
CA LEU A 50 8.66 10.02 -13.68
C LEU A 50 7.42 10.92 -13.70
N TYR A 51 7.49 12.09 -14.33
CA TYR A 51 6.34 12.99 -14.46
C TYR A 51 5.19 12.36 -15.27
N GLY A 52 5.53 11.58 -16.30
CA GLY A 52 4.56 10.79 -17.07
C GLY A 52 3.88 9.72 -16.23
N GLU A 53 4.66 8.98 -15.42
CA GLU A 53 4.16 7.94 -14.51
C GLU A 53 3.18 8.52 -13.47
N LEU A 54 3.53 9.65 -12.85
CA LEU A 54 2.65 10.33 -11.89
C LEU A 54 1.38 10.88 -12.57
N LYS A 55 1.49 11.45 -13.78
CA LYS A 55 0.31 11.92 -14.52
C LYS A 55 -0.63 10.77 -14.86
N ALA A 56 -0.10 9.63 -15.31
CA ALA A 56 -0.91 8.46 -15.60
C ALA A 56 -1.66 7.99 -14.35
N ALA A 57 -0.97 7.91 -13.20
CA ALA A 57 -1.62 7.59 -11.92
C ALA A 57 -2.70 8.61 -11.53
N MET A 58 -2.48 9.90 -11.74
CA MET A 58 -3.50 10.93 -11.46
C MET A 58 -4.69 10.89 -12.43
N GLU A 59 -4.46 10.55 -13.70
CA GLU A 59 -5.53 10.37 -14.69
C GLU A 59 -6.41 9.16 -14.37
N GLU A 60 -5.80 8.09 -13.84
CA GLU A 60 -6.48 6.85 -13.48
C GLU A 60 -7.20 6.94 -12.12
N PHE A 61 -6.54 7.48 -11.10
CA PHE A 61 -7.01 7.44 -9.71
C PHE A 61 -7.45 8.80 -9.14
N GLY A 62 -7.21 9.88 -9.89
CA GLY A 62 -7.48 11.24 -9.46
C GLY A 62 -6.32 11.87 -8.68
N SER A 63 -6.29 13.21 -8.65
CA SER A 63 -5.29 13.98 -7.91
C SER A 63 -5.38 13.83 -6.40
N ASP A 64 -6.57 13.50 -5.89
CA ASP A 64 -6.85 13.41 -4.45
C ASP A 64 -6.55 12.01 -3.90
N ALA A 65 -6.13 11.06 -4.75
CA ALA A 65 -5.71 9.74 -4.31
C ALA A 65 -4.49 9.82 -3.39
N LEU A 66 -4.51 9.02 -2.31
CA LEU A 66 -3.43 8.96 -1.34
C LEU A 66 -2.17 8.36 -1.96
N ALA A 67 -1.03 9.05 -1.84
CA ALA A 67 0.25 8.59 -2.35
C ALA A 67 0.69 7.27 -1.67
N ALA A 68 0.27 7.05 -0.42
CA ALA A 68 0.54 5.82 0.33
C ALA A 68 0.10 4.55 -0.42
N ASN A 69 -1.04 4.60 -1.11
CA ASN A 69 -1.62 3.46 -1.82
C ASN A 69 -0.77 2.97 -3.00
N PHE A 70 0.17 3.79 -3.47
CA PHE A 70 1.07 3.48 -4.60
C PHE A 70 2.47 3.07 -4.13
N ILE A 71 2.73 3.15 -2.83
CA ILE A 71 3.98 2.73 -2.20
C ILE A 71 3.88 1.30 -1.69
N GLN A 72 2.68 0.89 -1.32
CA GLN A 72 2.42 -0.44 -0.81
C GLN A 72 2.66 -1.45 -1.94
N ALA A 73 3.48 -2.47 -1.66
CA ALA A 73 3.37 -3.68 -2.46
C ALA A 73 2.03 -4.30 -2.09
N PRO A 74 1.25 -4.81 -3.06
CA PRO A 74 0.09 -5.61 -2.71
C PRO A 74 0.58 -6.74 -1.81
N VAL A 75 -0.20 -7.02 -0.77
CA VAL A 75 0.03 -8.21 0.06
C VAL A 75 0.07 -9.46 -0.80
N SER A 76 0.67 -10.53 -0.29
CA SER A 76 0.59 -11.84 -0.93
C SER A 76 -0.87 -12.19 -1.23
N ASP A 77 -1.12 -12.93 -2.32
CA ASP A 77 -2.48 -13.30 -2.73
C ASP A 77 -3.28 -13.96 -1.58
N ASN A 78 -2.60 -14.77 -0.76
CA ASN A 78 -3.21 -15.45 0.38
C ASN A 78 -3.52 -14.50 1.55
N LEU A 79 -2.65 -13.54 1.85
CA LEU A 79 -2.99 -12.50 2.83
C LEU A 79 -4.09 -11.57 2.29
N GLY A 80 -4.10 -11.28 0.99
CA GLY A 80 -5.17 -10.53 0.33
C GLY A 80 -6.52 -11.21 0.51
N MET A 81 -6.59 -12.52 0.29
CA MET A 81 -7.81 -13.30 0.51
C MET A 81 -8.28 -13.28 1.98
N ILE A 82 -7.35 -13.33 2.93
CA ILE A 82 -7.67 -13.18 4.37
C ILE A 82 -8.25 -11.80 4.64
N ILE A 83 -7.62 -10.75 4.11
CA ILE A 83 -8.08 -9.36 4.26
C ILE A 83 -9.47 -9.21 3.64
N GLU A 84 -9.73 -9.73 2.44
CA GLU A 84 -11.05 -9.69 1.80
C GLU A 84 -12.14 -10.37 2.65
N GLU A 85 -11.86 -11.56 3.17
CA GLU A 85 -12.78 -12.26 4.08
C GLU A 85 -12.97 -11.50 5.39
N ALA A 86 -11.90 -10.91 5.94
CA ALA A 86 -11.99 -10.10 7.14
C ALA A 86 -12.81 -8.81 6.91
N VAL A 87 -12.62 -8.11 5.80
CA VAL A 87 -13.38 -6.91 5.40
C VAL A 87 -14.88 -7.20 5.32
N GLN A 88 -15.28 -8.37 4.83
CA GLN A 88 -16.68 -8.77 4.77
C GLN A 88 -17.30 -9.07 6.15
N ASN A 89 -16.50 -9.43 7.14
CA ASN A 89 -16.97 -9.93 8.43
C ASN A 89 -16.68 -9.00 9.63
N LEU A 90 -15.75 -8.05 9.48
CA LEU A 90 -15.37 -7.11 10.52
C LEU A 90 -16.12 -5.78 10.36
N ARG A 91 -16.50 -5.19 11.49
CA ARG A 91 -17.12 -3.86 11.51
C ARG A 91 -16.13 -2.73 11.21
N ALA A 92 -14.86 -2.95 11.52
CA ALA A 92 -13.75 -2.06 11.25
C ALA A 92 -12.54 -2.94 10.87
N PRO A 93 -12.29 -3.16 9.57
CA PRO A 93 -11.25 -4.08 9.11
C PRO A 93 -9.89 -3.37 9.14
N THR A 94 -9.37 -3.10 10.33
CA THR A 94 -7.99 -2.59 10.48
C THR A 94 -6.99 -3.73 10.41
N LEU A 95 -5.70 -3.45 10.16
CA LEU A 95 -4.65 -4.47 10.19
C LEU A 95 -4.63 -5.25 11.50
N GLY A 96 -4.75 -4.57 12.64
CA GLY A 96 -4.87 -5.21 13.95
C GLY A 96 -6.13 -6.07 14.08
N GLY A 97 -7.24 -5.64 13.48
CA GLY A 97 -8.48 -6.41 13.41
C GLY A 97 -8.34 -7.69 12.58
N VAL A 98 -7.69 -7.61 11.42
CA VAL A 98 -7.39 -8.77 10.55
C VAL A 98 -6.49 -9.76 11.28
N ARG A 99 -5.40 -9.28 11.89
CA ARG A 99 -4.52 -10.12 12.70
C ARG A 99 -5.26 -10.85 13.82
N GLN A 100 -6.14 -10.16 14.55
CA GLN A 100 -6.96 -10.80 15.59
C GLN A 100 -7.92 -11.84 15.01
N ALA A 101 -8.49 -11.60 13.83
CA ALA A 101 -9.34 -12.58 13.15
C ALA A 101 -8.54 -13.83 12.75
N MET A 102 -7.32 -13.67 12.24
CA MET A 102 -6.38 -14.77 11.94
C MET A 102 -6.12 -15.61 13.20
N LEU A 103 -5.72 -14.97 14.31
CA LEU A 103 -5.49 -15.63 15.60
C LEU A 103 -6.75 -16.28 16.19
N SER A 104 -7.94 -15.79 15.81
CA SER A 104 -9.24 -16.35 16.21
C SER A 104 -9.72 -17.49 15.30
N GLY A 105 -8.92 -17.90 14.32
CA GLY A 105 -9.19 -19.08 13.47
C GLY A 105 -9.73 -18.76 12.07
N LEU A 106 -9.62 -17.51 11.59
CA LEU A 106 -9.94 -17.16 10.21
C LEU A 106 -9.05 -17.95 9.23
N THR A 107 -7.73 -17.97 9.45
CA THR A 107 -6.79 -18.70 8.59
C THR A 107 -7.12 -20.19 8.56
N SER A 108 -7.38 -20.80 9.72
CA SER A 108 -7.77 -22.22 9.79
C SER A 108 -9.08 -22.52 9.06
N THR A 109 -10.02 -21.56 9.06
CA THR A 109 -11.28 -21.69 8.31
C THR A 109 -11.03 -21.70 6.81
N LEU A 110 -10.15 -20.83 6.32
CA LEU A 110 -9.82 -20.75 4.89
C LEU A 110 -8.98 -21.96 4.42
N VAL A 111 -8.06 -22.44 5.25
CA VAL A 111 -7.35 -23.72 5.04
C VAL A 111 -8.36 -24.87 4.97
N GLY A 112 -9.34 -24.92 5.88
CA GLY A 112 -10.40 -25.93 5.87
C GLY A 112 -11.30 -25.90 4.63
N ARG A 113 -11.40 -24.74 3.96
CA ARG A 113 -12.08 -24.56 2.67
C ARG A 113 -11.19 -24.88 1.46
N GLY A 114 -9.90 -25.18 1.68
CA GLY A 114 -8.91 -25.43 0.64
C GLY A 114 -8.50 -24.17 -0.13
N MET A 115 -8.67 -22.99 0.48
CA MET A 115 -8.37 -21.70 -0.15
C MET A 115 -6.94 -21.22 0.15
N ILE A 116 -6.35 -21.65 1.26
CA ILE A 116 -4.99 -21.31 1.71
C ILE A 116 -4.25 -22.60 2.05
N ASP A 117 -2.93 -22.61 1.81
CA ASP A 117 -2.07 -23.73 2.18
C ASP A 117 -1.89 -23.79 3.73
N PRO A 118 -2.11 -24.94 4.37
CA PRO A 118 -1.90 -25.09 5.82
C PRO A 118 -0.48 -24.76 6.31
N ASP A 119 0.53 -24.82 5.43
CA ASP A 119 1.93 -24.60 5.80
C ASP A 119 2.33 -23.11 5.83
N GLU A 120 1.42 -22.21 5.47
CA GLU A 120 1.70 -20.77 5.34
C GLU A 120 1.23 -19.91 6.53
N ASP A 121 0.59 -20.49 7.55
CA ASP A 121 -0.03 -19.73 8.66
C ASP A 121 0.98 -18.80 9.38
N ASP A 122 2.18 -19.30 9.71
CA ASP A 122 3.25 -18.51 10.33
C ASP A 122 3.80 -17.42 9.39
N THR A 123 3.86 -17.71 8.08
CA THR A 123 4.33 -16.74 7.07
C THR A 123 3.35 -15.60 6.92
N LEU A 124 2.05 -15.91 6.86
CA LEU A 124 0.97 -14.92 6.73
C LEU A 124 0.83 -14.07 7.99
N LEU A 125 1.03 -14.67 9.18
CA LEU A 125 1.11 -13.93 10.44
C LEU A 125 2.32 -12.99 10.48
N GLY A 126 3.47 -13.42 9.96
CA GLY A 126 4.64 -12.55 9.83
C GLY A 126 4.39 -11.38 8.88
N GLU A 127 3.73 -11.62 7.75
CA GLU A 127 3.42 -10.58 6.77
C GLU A 127 2.45 -9.52 7.33
N ILE A 128 1.39 -9.91 8.05
CA ILE A 128 0.49 -8.93 8.68
C ILE A 128 1.19 -8.17 9.82
N ASP A 129 2.11 -8.81 10.55
CA ASP A 129 2.92 -8.16 11.58
C ASP A 129 3.85 -7.09 10.98
N ASP A 130 4.50 -7.39 9.85
CA ASP A 130 5.33 -6.43 9.12
C ASP A 130 4.52 -5.21 8.64
N LEU A 131 3.28 -5.42 8.18
CA LEU A 131 2.38 -4.33 7.78
C LEU A 131 1.97 -3.47 8.99
N ILE A 132 1.65 -4.10 10.13
CA ILE A 132 1.31 -3.37 11.36
C ILE A 132 2.51 -2.56 11.86
N ASP A 133 3.71 -3.13 11.84
CA ASP A 133 4.92 -2.44 12.26
C ASP A 133 5.20 -1.20 11.40
N LEU A 134 4.88 -1.27 10.10
CA LEU A 134 5.10 -0.18 9.16
C LEU A 134 3.98 0.87 9.15
N HIS A 135 2.73 0.46 9.35
CA HIS A 135 1.54 1.30 9.10
C HIS A 135 0.66 1.53 10.34
N GLY A 136 0.88 0.78 11.41
CA GLY A 136 0.10 0.81 12.64
C GLY A 136 -1.13 -0.09 12.61
N GLU A 137 -1.55 -0.55 13.79
CA GLU A 137 -2.69 -1.47 13.97
C GLU A 137 -4.04 -0.89 13.50
N ASP A 138 -4.16 0.43 13.47
CA ASP A 138 -5.40 1.15 13.13
C ASP A 138 -5.55 1.42 11.63
N ALA A 139 -4.53 1.13 10.80
CA ALA A 139 -4.61 1.29 9.34
C ALA A 139 -5.68 0.37 8.75
N LEU A 140 -6.43 0.86 7.76
CA LEU A 140 -7.49 0.08 7.11
C LEU A 140 -6.87 -1.00 6.23
N ALA A 141 -7.22 -2.26 6.47
CA ALA A 141 -6.61 -3.40 5.78
C ALA A 141 -6.96 -3.44 4.28
N GLU A 142 -8.12 -2.91 3.88
CA GLU A 142 -8.53 -2.86 2.47
C GLU A 142 -7.61 -2.00 1.59
N GLU A 143 -6.86 -1.06 2.18
CA GLU A 143 -5.91 -0.22 1.44
C GLU A 143 -4.72 -1.01 0.88
N PHE A 144 -4.47 -2.20 1.43
CA PHE A 144 -3.36 -3.09 1.08
C PHE A 144 -3.72 -4.18 0.07
N LEU A 145 -5.01 -4.25 -0.30
CA LEU A 145 -5.45 -5.12 -1.39
C LEU A 145 -4.91 -4.57 -2.70
N GLY A 146 -4.22 -5.42 -3.47
CA GLY A 146 -3.91 -5.09 -4.85
C GLY A 146 -5.21 -4.83 -5.62
N GLN A 147 -5.26 -3.77 -6.42
CA GLN A 147 -6.40 -3.59 -7.30
C GLN A 147 -6.50 -4.78 -8.25
N GLU A 148 -7.61 -5.53 -8.20
CA GLU A 148 -7.92 -6.43 -9.30
C GLU A 148 -7.94 -5.60 -10.58
N PRO A 149 -7.20 -5.98 -11.64
CA PRO A 149 -7.36 -5.34 -12.93
C PRO A 149 -8.82 -5.50 -13.32
N ASP A 150 -9.50 -4.37 -13.59
CA ASP A 150 -10.88 -4.31 -14.02
C ASP A 150 -11.15 -5.40 -15.09
N ARG A 151 -11.75 -6.52 -14.67
CA ARG A 151 -12.22 -7.58 -15.56
C ARG A 151 -13.64 -7.23 -16.02
N SER A 152 -13.82 -6.03 -16.53
CA SER A 152 -14.96 -5.70 -17.37
C SER A 152 -14.73 -6.32 -18.75
N LEU A 153 -15.33 -7.51 -18.95
CA LEU A 153 -15.49 -8.22 -20.21
C LEU A 153 -16.41 -7.47 -21.19
#